data_AF-D2W645-F1
#
_entry.id   AF-D2W645-F1
#
_cell.length_a   1.000
_cell.length_b   1.000
_cell.length_c   1.000
_cell.angle_alpha   90.00
_cell.angle_beta   90.00
_cell.angle_gamma   90.00
#
_symmetry.space_group_name_H-M   'P 1'
#
loop_
_entity.id
_entity.type
_entity.pdbx_description
1 polymer ?
#
loop_
_entity_poly.entity_id
_entity_poly.type
_entity_poly.pdbx_seq_one_letter_code
_entity_poly.pdbx_strand_id
1 'polypeptide(L)'
;MANDTSVCSGIGTCVYANNCSCWNSTFWGGQNCDIHKCGNVLANSPSVCSGNGNCLAPGVCNCTEMYGGSNCNVPKCSNILATSPEVCSYSKGRCVSPNNCSCSEGYHGSNCELVSCFGVKNTSLNVCSGKGVCLSLNNCTCQQGFYGEKCQYYDCFSVRNDKKDVCSSHGNCSNIDTCNCTKPYYGTNCEKFDCYGKAQDSISVCSSRGFCSSLDNCTCQEGYYGKE
;
A
#
# COMPACT_ATOMS: atom_id res chain seq x y z
N MET A 1 -69.50 -10.00 5.84
CA MET A 1 -69.72 -11.41 6.22
C MET A 1 -68.35 -12.07 6.31
N ALA A 2 -68.01 -12.73 7.42
CA ALA A 2 -66.67 -13.28 7.66
C ALA A 2 -66.33 -14.54 6.83
N ASN A 3 -67.20 -14.94 5.90
CA ASN A 3 -67.17 -16.21 5.18
C ASN A 3 -67.01 -16.06 3.65
N ASP A 4 -66.62 -14.86 3.20
CA ASP A 4 -66.30 -14.58 1.79
C ASP A 4 -64.82 -14.91 1.54
N THR A 5 -64.51 -15.57 0.42
CA THR A 5 -63.15 -16.02 0.07
C THR A 5 -62.17 -14.86 -0.20
N SER A 6 -62.68 -13.64 -0.37
CA SER A 6 -61.87 -12.42 -0.49
C SER A 6 -61.49 -11.78 0.85
N VAL A 7 -62.05 -12.25 1.98
CA VAL A 7 -61.73 -11.75 3.32
C VAL A 7 -60.26 -12.03 3.62
N CYS A 8 -59.55 -11.03 4.14
CA CYS A 8 -58.10 -11.10 4.38
C CYS A 8 -57.30 -11.48 3.12
N SER A 9 -57.77 -11.03 1.95
CA SER A 9 -57.16 -11.30 0.64
C SER A 9 -57.04 -12.80 0.30
N GLY A 10 -57.79 -13.66 0.99
CA GLY A 10 -57.68 -15.12 0.87
C GLY A 10 -56.40 -15.71 1.48
N ILE A 11 -55.59 -14.91 2.18
CA ILE A 11 -54.29 -15.29 2.77
C ILE A 11 -54.32 -15.03 4.29
N GLY A 12 -55.48 -15.20 4.93
CA GLY A 12 -55.58 -15.01 6.37
C GLY A 12 -56.95 -15.36 6.93
N THR A 13 -57.02 -15.40 8.26
CA THR A 13 -58.26 -15.58 9.02
C THR A 13 -58.67 -14.27 9.66
N CYS A 14 -59.95 -13.91 9.53
CA CYS A 14 -60.51 -12.76 10.23
C CYS A 14 -60.66 -13.09 11.71
N VAL A 15 -59.98 -12.34 12.59
CA VAL A 15 -59.98 -12.57 14.05
C VAL A 15 -60.89 -11.58 14.78
N TYR A 16 -60.96 -10.33 14.31
CA TYR A 16 -61.87 -9.28 14.81
C TYR A 16 -62.37 -8.41 13.64
N ALA A 17 -63.33 -7.51 13.90
CA ALA A 17 -63.77 -6.53 12.91
C ALA A 17 -62.55 -5.75 12.35
N ASN A 18 -62.38 -5.78 11.03
CA ASN A 18 -61.28 -5.14 10.29
C ASN A 18 -59.86 -5.57 10.71
N ASN A 19 -59.70 -6.78 11.28
CA ASN A 19 -58.39 -7.30 11.67
C ASN A 19 -58.18 -8.74 11.21
N CYS A 20 -57.17 -8.94 10.37
CA CYS A 20 -56.80 -10.22 9.80
C CYS A 20 -55.53 -10.80 10.42
N SER A 21 -55.53 -12.11 10.68
CA SER A 21 -54.35 -12.90 10.98
C SER A 21 -53.85 -13.56 9.69
N CYS A 22 -52.76 -13.05 9.13
CA CYS A 22 -52.24 -13.52 7.85
C CYS A 22 -51.60 -14.91 7.95
N TRP A 23 -51.95 -15.79 7.01
CA TRP A 23 -51.24 -17.04 6.79
C TRP A 23 -49.85 -16.74 6.23
N ASN A 24 -48.83 -17.40 6.78
CA ASN A 24 -47.44 -17.18 6.40
C ASN A 24 -46.99 -15.71 6.60
N SER A 25 -47.12 -15.23 7.84
CA SER A 25 -46.85 -13.84 8.27
C SER A 25 -45.42 -13.34 8.02
N THR A 26 -44.50 -14.23 7.65
CA THR A 26 -43.16 -13.91 7.11
C THR A 26 -43.23 -13.18 5.77
N PHE A 27 -44.23 -13.51 4.94
CA PHE A 27 -44.35 -13.08 3.56
C PHE A 27 -45.54 -12.15 3.29
N TRP A 28 -46.52 -12.09 4.19
CA TRP A 28 -47.72 -11.26 4.06
C TRP A 28 -48.01 -10.46 5.33
N GLY A 29 -48.60 -9.28 5.16
CA GLY A 29 -49.04 -8.40 6.23
C GLY A 29 -49.94 -7.28 5.73
N GLY A 30 -50.08 -6.23 6.53
CA GLY A 30 -51.14 -5.24 6.36
C GLY A 30 -52.40 -5.65 7.12
N GLN A 31 -53.35 -4.72 7.27
CA GLN A 31 -54.59 -4.97 8.00
C GLN A 31 -55.47 -6.03 7.32
N ASN A 32 -55.32 -6.20 6.00
CA ASN A 32 -56.09 -7.11 5.16
C ASN A 32 -55.24 -8.23 4.52
N CYS A 33 -53.99 -8.42 4.94
CA CYS A 33 -53.06 -9.39 4.35
C CYS A 33 -52.81 -9.21 2.84
N ASP A 34 -52.94 -7.97 2.37
CA ASP A 34 -52.85 -7.53 0.98
C ASP A 34 -51.44 -7.06 0.59
N ILE A 35 -50.56 -6.85 1.57
CA ILE A 35 -49.20 -6.34 1.35
C ILE A 35 -48.19 -7.46 1.58
N HIS A 36 -47.44 -7.82 0.54
CA HIS A 36 -46.35 -8.77 0.69
C HIS A 36 -45.15 -8.15 1.42
N LYS A 37 -44.31 -9.01 2.00
CA LYS A 37 -43.12 -8.64 2.77
C LYS A 37 -41.86 -9.14 2.09
N CYS A 38 -40.78 -8.38 2.26
CA CYS A 38 -39.42 -8.81 1.96
C CYS A 38 -38.56 -8.65 3.21
N GLY A 39 -37.89 -9.72 3.66
CA GLY A 39 -37.07 -9.68 4.87
C GLY A 39 -37.84 -9.25 6.13
N ASN A 40 -39.11 -9.68 6.27
CA ASN A 40 -40.06 -9.27 7.32
C ASN A 40 -40.50 -7.79 7.31
N VAL A 41 -40.10 -7.02 6.30
CA VAL A 41 -40.53 -5.62 6.11
C VAL A 41 -41.63 -5.55 5.06
N LEU A 42 -42.70 -4.79 5.33
CA LEU A 42 -43.81 -4.59 4.38
C LEU A 42 -43.33 -3.89 3.10
N ALA A 43 -43.83 -4.31 1.93
CA ALA A 43 -43.44 -3.78 0.62
C ALA A 43 -43.62 -2.26 0.46
N ASN A 44 -44.50 -1.63 1.23
CA ASN A 44 -44.74 -0.19 1.20
C ASN A 44 -43.87 0.62 2.18
N SER A 45 -43.02 -0.03 2.98
CA SER A 45 -42.12 0.65 3.91
C SER A 45 -40.87 1.16 3.19
N PRO A 46 -40.38 2.37 3.50
CA PRO A 46 -39.15 2.89 2.90
C PRO A 46 -37.89 2.07 3.27
N SER A 47 -37.95 1.25 4.32
CA SER A 47 -36.85 0.37 4.71
C SER A 47 -36.93 -1.03 4.08
N VAL A 48 -37.92 -1.31 3.23
CA VAL A 48 -38.02 -2.61 2.55
C VAL A 48 -36.79 -2.84 1.68
N CYS A 49 -36.31 -4.08 1.60
CA CYS A 49 -35.08 -4.40 0.88
C CYS A 49 -33.92 -3.49 1.34
N SER A 50 -33.83 -3.25 2.66
CA SER A 50 -32.84 -2.37 3.29
C SER A 50 -32.85 -0.92 2.78
N GLY A 51 -33.95 -0.48 2.15
CA GLY A 51 -34.06 0.83 1.50
C GLY A 51 -33.27 0.94 0.18
N ASN A 52 -32.69 -0.15 -0.31
CA ASN A 52 -31.83 -0.19 -1.49
C ASN A 52 -32.44 -0.97 -2.66
N GLY A 53 -33.76 -1.12 -2.68
CA GLY A 53 -34.47 -1.87 -3.70
C GLY A 53 -35.98 -1.87 -3.51
N ASN A 54 -36.68 -2.49 -4.45
CA ASN A 54 -38.13 -2.64 -4.43
C ASN A 54 -38.52 -4.10 -4.18
N CYS A 55 -39.55 -4.33 -3.38
CA CYS A 55 -40.08 -5.66 -3.10
C CYS A 55 -41.07 -6.05 -4.22
N LEU A 56 -40.66 -6.90 -5.16
CA LEU A 56 -41.45 -7.25 -6.35
C LEU A 56 -42.48 -8.37 -6.09
N ALA A 57 -42.12 -9.29 -5.21
CA ALA A 57 -42.94 -10.43 -4.80
C ALA A 57 -42.58 -10.82 -3.35
N PRO A 58 -43.35 -11.69 -2.68
CA PRO A 58 -43.04 -12.08 -1.31
C PRO A 58 -41.63 -12.66 -1.20
N GLY A 59 -40.77 -12.02 -0.41
CA GLY A 59 -39.37 -12.39 -0.22
C GLY A 59 -38.42 -12.05 -1.37
N VAL A 60 -38.89 -11.41 -2.45
CA VAL A 60 -38.09 -11.12 -3.66
C VAL A 60 -37.84 -9.62 -3.78
N CYS A 61 -36.60 -9.23 -3.47
CA CYS A 61 -36.12 -7.86 -3.65
C CYS A 61 -35.45 -7.67 -5.02
N ASN A 62 -35.79 -6.58 -5.70
CA ASN A 62 -35.05 -6.06 -6.84
C ASN A 62 -34.15 -4.91 -6.39
N CYS A 63 -32.85 -5.17 -6.32
CA CYS A 63 -31.89 -4.23 -5.78
C CYS A 63 -31.50 -3.15 -6.78
N THR A 64 -31.20 -1.97 -6.25
CA THR A 64 -30.51 -0.91 -6.98
C THR A 64 -29.13 -1.37 -7.46
N GLU A 65 -28.60 -0.70 -8.49
CA GLU A 65 -27.35 -1.09 -9.15
C GLU A 65 -26.20 -1.34 -8.17
N MET A 66 -26.10 -0.52 -7.12
CA MET A 66 -25.03 -0.52 -6.12
C MET A 66 -25.16 -1.54 -4.98
N TYR A 67 -26.25 -2.30 -4.93
CA TYR A 67 -26.51 -3.27 -3.87
C TYR A 67 -26.90 -4.65 -4.42
N GLY A 68 -26.82 -5.67 -3.57
CA GLY A 68 -27.30 -7.01 -3.84
C GLY A 68 -27.49 -7.84 -2.58
N GLY A 69 -27.58 -9.16 -2.75
CA GLY A 69 -28.07 -10.07 -1.72
C GLY A 69 -29.60 -10.14 -1.71
N SER A 70 -30.16 -11.10 -0.96
CA SER A 70 -31.61 -11.36 -0.94
C SER A 70 -32.45 -10.19 -0.41
N ASN A 71 -31.84 -9.31 0.42
CA ASN A 71 -32.49 -8.14 1.01
C ASN A 71 -31.82 -6.81 0.62
N CYS A 72 -31.00 -6.78 -0.45
CA CYS A 72 -30.27 -5.58 -0.90
C CYS A 72 -29.41 -4.90 0.19
N ASN A 73 -28.86 -5.70 1.11
CA ASN A 73 -28.03 -5.25 2.22
C ASN A 73 -26.53 -5.36 1.94
N VAL A 74 -26.13 -5.98 0.82
CA VAL A 74 -24.72 -6.17 0.45
C VAL A 74 -24.32 -5.07 -0.53
N PRO A 75 -23.42 -4.13 -0.17
CA PRO A 75 -22.96 -3.11 -1.10
C PRO A 75 -22.06 -3.71 -2.18
N LYS A 76 -21.93 -3.00 -3.29
CA LYS A 76 -20.97 -3.30 -4.35
C LYS A 76 -19.88 -2.23 -4.39
N CYS A 77 -18.64 -2.68 -4.61
CA CYS A 77 -17.51 -1.81 -4.89
C CYS A 77 -16.95 -2.17 -6.26
N SER A 78 -16.86 -1.19 -7.17
CA SER A 78 -16.47 -1.43 -8.56
C SER A 78 -17.30 -2.54 -9.22
N ASN A 79 -18.63 -2.50 -9.01
CA ASN A 79 -19.61 -3.49 -9.47
C ASN A 79 -19.44 -4.93 -8.94
N ILE A 80 -18.52 -5.16 -8.00
CA ILE A 80 -18.31 -6.46 -7.35
C ILE A 80 -18.99 -6.44 -5.97
N LEU A 81 -19.79 -7.47 -5.67
CA LEU A 81 -20.43 -7.61 -4.35
C LEU A 81 -19.40 -7.71 -3.24
N ALA A 82 -19.67 -7.07 -2.09
CA ALA A 82 -18.81 -7.12 -0.91
C ALA A 82 -18.53 -8.55 -0.37
N THR A 83 -19.31 -9.54 -0.78
CA THR A 83 -19.12 -10.96 -0.44
C THR A 83 -18.23 -11.73 -1.43
N SER A 84 -17.88 -11.14 -2.59
CA SER A 84 -16.97 -11.77 -3.55
C SER A 84 -15.52 -11.65 -3.07
N PRO A 85 -14.69 -12.70 -3.21
CA PRO A 85 -13.27 -12.63 -2.88
C PRO A 85 -12.49 -11.61 -3.71
N GLU A 86 -12.97 -11.24 -4.90
CA GLU A 86 -12.32 -10.32 -5.85
C GLU A 86 -12.48 -8.86 -5.44
N VAL A 87 -13.45 -8.55 -4.57
CA VAL A 87 -13.76 -7.18 -4.16
C VAL A 87 -12.55 -6.50 -3.52
N CYS A 88 -12.38 -5.19 -3.78
CA CYS A 88 -11.29 -4.39 -3.23
C CYS A 88 -9.90 -5.04 -3.46
N SER A 89 -9.63 -5.40 -4.72
CA SER A 89 -8.38 -5.99 -5.18
C SER A 89 -8.06 -7.34 -4.53
N TYR A 90 -8.96 -8.32 -4.67
CA TYR A 90 -8.77 -9.68 -4.15
C TYR A 90 -8.63 -9.72 -2.61
N SER A 91 -9.57 -9.11 -1.90
CA SER A 91 -9.60 -9.07 -0.43
C SER A 91 -8.42 -8.32 0.23
N LYS A 92 -7.74 -7.44 -0.52
CA LYS A 92 -6.79 -6.43 0.02
C LYS A 92 -7.49 -5.29 0.76
N GLY A 93 -8.81 -5.32 0.80
CA GLY A 93 -9.66 -4.46 1.61
C GLY A 93 -11.05 -5.05 1.74
N ARG A 94 -11.92 -4.33 2.44
CA ARG A 94 -13.32 -4.67 2.61
C ARG A 94 -14.21 -3.57 2.04
N CYS A 95 -15.20 -3.95 1.24
CA CYS A 95 -16.23 -3.02 0.78
C CYS A 95 -17.16 -2.68 1.94
N VAL A 96 -17.14 -1.43 2.41
CA VAL A 96 -17.90 -0.98 3.60
C VAL A 96 -19.16 -0.21 3.21
N SER A 97 -19.19 0.38 2.03
CA SER A 97 -20.33 1.07 1.43
C SER A 97 -20.15 1.13 -0.10
N PRO A 98 -21.18 1.51 -0.88
CA PRO A 98 -21.08 1.58 -2.33
C PRO A 98 -19.82 2.30 -2.83
N ASN A 99 -19.02 1.62 -3.65
CA ASN A 99 -17.74 2.12 -4.19
C ASN A 99 -16.72 2.61 -3.16
N ASN A 100 -16.81 2.15 -1.91
CA ASN A 100 -15.90 2.54 -0.84
C ASN A 100 -15.24 1.31 -0.22
N CYS A 101 -13.98 1.11 -0.57
CA CYS A 101 -13.12 0.07 -0.01
C CYS A 101 -12.32 0.59 1.18
N SER A 102 -12.48 -0.06 2.33
CA SER A 102 -11.58 0.09 3.47
C SER A 102 -10.40 -0.85 3.29
N CYS A 103 -9.22 -0.30 2.99
CA CYS A 103 -8.04 -1.10 2.67
C CYS A 103 -7.34 -1.66 3.90
N SER A 104 -6.81 -2.87 3.75
CA SER A 104 -5.93 -3.50 4.72
C SER A 104 -4.61 -2.73 4.83
N GLU A 105 -3.89 -2.93 5.93
CA GLU A 105 -2.62 -2.25 6.19
C GLU A 105 -1.64 -2.40 5.02
N GLY A 106 -1.03 -1.28 4.62
CA GLY A 106 -0.09 -1.22 3.50
C GLY A 106 -0.73 -1.13 2.11
N TYR A 107 -2.03 -1.35 1.96
CA TYR A 107 -2.76 -1.11 0.71
C TYR A 107 -3.50 0.21 0.72
N HIS A 108 -3.67 0.81 -0.46
CA HIS A 108 -4.36 2.08 -0.65
C HIS A 108 -4.87 2.23 -2.09
N GLY A 109 -5.49 3.36 -2.40
CA GLY A 109 -6.24 3.56 -3.65
C GLY A 109 -7.73 3.35 -3.42
N SER A 110 -8.54 3.66 -4.44
CA SER A 110 -10.00 3.56 -4.32
C SER A 110 -10.50 2.11 -4.22
N ASN A 111 -9.72 1.17 -4.74
CA ASN A 111 -10.00 -0.27 -4.74
C ASN A 111 -8.91 -1.09 -4.04
N CYS A 112 -8.04 -0.46 -3.23
CA CYS A 112 -6.91 -1.13 -2.57
C CYS A 112 -5.90 -1.76 -3.53
N GLU A 113 -5.78 -1.19 -4.71
CA GLU A 113 -4.93 -1.64 -5.81
C GLU A 113 -3.47 -1.22 -5.65
N LEU A 114 -3.21 -0.13 -4.92
CA LEU A 114 -1.87 0.38 -4.67
C LEU A 114 -1.31 -0.22 -3.38
N VAL A 115 0.02 -0.38 -3.34
CA VAL A 115 0.73 -1.04 -2.25
C VAL A 115 1.84 -0.14 -1.71
N SER A 116 2.18 -0.34 -0.44
CA SER A 116 3.28 0.35 0.22
C SER A 116 4.37 -0.65 0.58
N CYS A 117 5.63 -0.24 0.47
CA CYS A 117 6.77 -0.98 0.97
C CYS A 117 7.38 -0.23 2.13
N PHE A 118 7.38 -0.85 3.31
CA PHE A 118 7.93 -0.31 4.55
C PHE A 118 7.40 1.08 4.89
N GLY A 119 6.09 1.27 4.71
CA GLY A 119 5.39 2.53 4.94
C GLY A 119 5.50 3.56 3.81
N VAL A 120 6.22 3.27 2.72
CA VAL A 120 6.37 4.17 1.57
C VAL A 120 5.51 3.67 0.41
N LYS A 121 4.62 4.53 -0.12
CA LYS A 121 3.75 4.20 -1.25
C LYS A 121 4.58 3.81 -2.49
N ASN A 122 4.13 2.82 -3.25
CA ASN A 122 4.79 2.38 -4.50
C ASN A 122 4.90 3.49 -5.57
N THR A 123 4.08 4.52 -5.49
CA THR A 123 4.11 5.70 -6.37
C THR A 123 5.12 6.78 -5.93
N SER A 124 5.76 6.63 -4.77
CA SER A 124 6.77 7.57 -4.29
C SER A 124 8.11 7.33 -4.97
N LEU A 125 8.82 8.40 -5.34
CA LEU A 125 10.19 8.33 -5.88
C LEU A 125 11.21 7.74 -4.87
N ASN A 126 10.90 7.80 -3.57
CA ASN A 126 11.77 7.29 -2.51
C ASN A 126 11.45 5.85 -2.10
N VAL A 127 10.45 5.21 -2.74
CA VAL A 127 10.15 3.80 -2.45
C VAL A 127 11.36 2.94 -2.76
N CYS A 128 11.66 1.97 -1.90
CA CYS A 128 12.84 1.13 -2.05
C CYS A 128 14.13 1.96 -2.21
N SER A 129 14.26 3.02 -1.38
CA SER A 129 15.39 3.97 -1.41
C SER A 129 15.59 4.69 -2.75
N GLY A 130 14.59 4.69 -3.63
CA GLY A 130 14.69 5.18 -5.01
C GLY A 130 15.56 4.29 -5.92
N LYS A 131 15.95 3.11 -5.45
CA LYS A 131 16.85 2.15 -6.12
C LYS A 131 16.17 0.80 -6.38
N GLY A 132 14.85 0.80 -6.41
CA GLY A 132 14.06 -0.41 -6.63
C GLY A 132 12.60 -0.11 -6.90
N VAL A 133 11.83 -1.17 -7.09
CA VAL A 133 10.39 -1.11 -7.32
C VAL A 133 9.64 -1.90 -6.25
N CYS A 134 8.50 -1.36 -5.82
CA CYS A 134 7.62 -1.99 -4.84
C CYS A 134 6.45 -2.66 -5.55
N LEU A 135 6.51 -4.00 -5.69
CA LEU A 135 5.50 -4.78 -6.40
C LEU A 135 4.53 -5.49 -5.45
N SER A 136 4.95 -5.77 -4.21
CA SER A 136 4.11 -6.37 -3.18
C SER A 136 4.45 -5.81 -1.80
N LEU A 137 3.60 -6.11 -0.81
CA LEU A 137 3.68 -5.51 0.52
C LEU A 137 5.06 -5.77 1.14
N ASN A 138 5.74 -4.68 1.52
CA ASN A 138 7.09 -4.74 2.11
C ASN A 138 8.12 -5.54 1.30
N ASN A 139 7.96 -5.59 -0.03
CA ASN A 139 8.88 -6.31 -0.91
C ASN A 139 9.39 -5.39 -2.02
N CYS A 140 10.67 -5.03 -1.90
CA CYS A 140 11.40 -4.26 -2.87
C CYS A 140 12.22 -5.15 -3.80
N THR A 141 11.99 -5.02 -5.10
CA THR A 141 12.90 -5.57 -6.11
C THR A 141 13.93 -4.52 -6.48
N CYS A 142 15.19 -4.77 -6.15
CA CYS A 142 16.28 -3.80 -6.31
C CYS A 142 16.81 -3.74 -7.73
N GLN A 143 17.27 -2.56 -8.14
CA GLN A 143 18.06 -2.37 -9.34
C GLN A 143 19.41 -3.11 -9.20
N GLN A 144 20.03 -3.44 -10.34
CA GLN A 144 21.31 -4.14 -10.35
C GLN A 144 22.36 -3.38 -9.51
N GLY A 145 23.06 -4.11 -8.64
CA GLY A 145 24.09 -3.58 -7.74
C GLY A 145 23.57 -2.96 -6.43
N PHE A 146 22.26 -2.85 -6.25
CA PHE A 146 21.63 -2.45 -4.99
C PHE A 146 21.00 -3.66 -4.29
N TYR A 147 21.01 -3.65 -2.96
CA TYR A 147 20.51 -4.75 -2.16
C TYR A 147 20.04 -4.31 -0.76
N GLY A 148 19.51 -5.27 0.00
CA GLY A 148 18.82 -5.05 1.27
C GLY A 148 17.30 -4.95 1.09
N GLU A 149 16.57 -5.04 2.20
CA GLU A 149 15.10 -5.07 2.19
C GLU A 149 14.46 -3.85 1.54
N LYS A 150 15.12 -2.69 1.63
CA LYS A 150 14.68 -1.41 1.05
C LYS A 150 15.60 -0.95 -0.09
N CYS A 151 16.46 -1.81 -0.63
CA CYS A 151 17.48 -1.45 -1.63
C CYS A 151 18.40 -0.31 -1.18
N GLN A 152 18.67 -0.23 0.12
CA GLN A 152 19.43 0.85 0.75
C GLN A 152 20.95 0.64 0.70
N TYR A 153 21.39 -0.59 0.44
CA TYR A 153 22.80 -0.96 0.42
C TYR A 153 23.30 -1.10 -1.01
N TYR A 154 24.56 -0.73 -1.20
CA TYR A 154 25.34 -0.90 -2.42
C TYR A 154 26.81 -0.82 -2.02
N ASP A 155 27.69 -1.30 -2.89
CA ASP A 155 29.12 -1.39 -2.58
C ASP A 155 29.91 -0.33 -3.35
N CYS A 156 30.89 0.27 -2.67
CA CYS A 156 31.96 1.05 -3.26
C CYS A 156 33.26 0.26 -3.10
N PHE A 157 33.83 -0.21 -4.21
CA PHE A 157 35.08 -0.96 -4.25
C PHE A 157 35.06 -2.17 -3.30
N SER A 158 33.98 -2.95 -3.36
CA SER A 158 33.71 -4.12 -2.50
C SER A 158 33.44 -3.82 -1.01
N VAL A 159 33.29 -2.53 -0.63
CA VAL A 159 32.92 -2.13 0.73
C VAL A 159 31.53 -1.52 0.73
N ARG A 160 30.64 -2.02 1.59
CA ARG A 160 29.25 -1.54 1.67
C ARG A 160 29.18 -0.07 2.09
N ASN A 161 28.28 0.68 1.46
CA ASN A 161 28.12 2.14 1.59
C ASN A 161 27.95 2.67 3.03
N ASP A 162 27.46 1.86 3.96
CA ASP A 162 27.22 2.25 5.37
C ASP A 162 28.40 1.90 6.31
N LYS A 163 29.45 1.26 5.80
CA LYS A 163 30.62 0.87 6.59
C LYS A 163 31.62 2.04 6.70
N LYS A 164 32.33 2.10 7.83
CA LYS A 164 33.26 3.20 8.14
C LYS A 164 34.50 3.22 7.24
N ASP A 165 34.94 2.05 6.79
CA ASP A 165 36.10 1.83 5.93
C ASP A 165 35.83 2.11 4.45
N VAL A 166 34.57 2.39 4.08
CA VAL A 166 34.21 2.74 2.70
C VAL A 166 34.98 3.98 2.23
N CYS A 167 35.34 4.03 0.94
CA CYS A 167 36.09 5.16 0.38
C CYS A 167 37.38 5.46 1.17
N SER A 168 38.09 4.40 1.57
CA SER A 168 39.30 4.45 2.42
C SER A 168 39.12 5.25 3.73
N SER A 169 37.89 5.34 4.27
CA SER A 169 37.52 6.22 5.40
C SER A 169 37.68 7.73 5.14
N HIS A 170 37.89 8.13 3.89
CA HIS A 170 38.24 9.50 3.48
C HIS A 170 37.20 10.12 2.52
N GLY A 171 36.04 9.50 2.37
CA GLY A 171 34.96 10.00 1.52
C GLY A 171 33.62 9.35 1.83
N ASN A 172 32.61 9.74 1.08
CA ASN A 172 31.27 9.16 1.16
C ASN A 172 30.94 8.40 -0.13
N CYS A 173 30.40 7.19 0.03
CA CYS A 173 29.95 6.35 -1.08
C CYS A 173 28.62 6.87 -1.63
N SER A 174 28.66 7.55 -2.78
CA SER A 174 27.49 8.24 -3.37
C SER A 174 26.70 7.36 -4.33
N ASN A 175 27.34 6.36 -4.92
CA ASN A 175 26.77 5.37 -5.82
C ASN A 175 27.69 4.15 -5.90
N ILE A 176 27.30 3.10 -6.62
CA ILE A 176 28.13 1.90 -6.85
C ILE A 176 29.52 2.33 -7.35
N ASP A 177 30.57 1.85 -6.69
CA ASP A 177 31.98 2.15 -7.00
C ASP A 177 32.29 3.65 -7.18
N THR A 178 31.53 4.54 -6.52
CA THR A 178 31.64 6.00 -6.69
C THR A 178 31.79 6.71 -5.35
N CYS A 179 33.01 7.11 -5.03
CA CYS A 179 33.34 7.84 -3.82
C CYS A 179 33.45 9.35 -4.05
N ASN A 180 32.80 10.12 -3.17
CA ASN A 180 33.02 11.56 -3.06
C ASN A 180 34.06 11.82 -1.97
N CYS A 181 35.29 12.09 -2.38
CA CYS A 181 36.42 12.26 -1.48
C CYS A 181 36.38 13.59 -0.73
N THR A 182 36.73 13.55 0.55
CA THR A 182 36.92 14.73 1.38
C THR A 182 38.33 15.25 1.12
N LYS A 183 38.46 16.52 0.71
CA LYS A 183 39.79 17.12 0.53
C LYS A 183 40.61 17.03 1.82
N PRO A 184 41.92 16.73 1.77
CA PRO A 184 42.78 16.68 0.57
C PRO A 184 42.87 15.30 -0.10
N TYR A 185 41.97 14.36 0.21
CA TYR A 185 41.99 13.03 -0.39
C TYR A 185 41.39 13.04 -1.80
N TYR A 186 41.94 12.19 -2.68
CA TYR A 186 41.52 11.99 -4.05
C TYR A 186 41.78 10.55 -4.50
N GLY A 187 41.51 10.25 -5.76
CA GLY A 187 41.50 8.88 -6.30
C GLY A 187 40.08 8.35 -6.39
N THR A 188 39.94 7.13 -6.92
CA THR A 188 38.61 6.54 -7.13
C THR A 188 38.00 6.04 -5.83
N ASN A 189 38.83 5.58 -4.88
CA ASN A 189 38.44 5.09 -3.57
C ASN A 189 38.98 5.98 -2.43
N CYS A 190 39.35 7.23 -2.74
CA CYS A 190 39.93 8.21 -1.81
C CYS A 190 41.20 7.72 -1.08
N GLU A 191 41.97 6.87 -1.76
CA GLU A 191 43.18 6.24 -1.27
C GLU A 191 44.43 7.14 -1.39
N LYS A 192 44.36 8.18 -2.22
CA LYS A 192 45.44 9.16 -2.44
C LYS A 192 45.15 10.44 -1.68
N PHE A 193 46.18 11.25 -1.42
CA PHE A 193 46.03 12.53 -0.74
C PHE A 193 47.04 13.57 -1.23
N ASP A 194 46.73 14.85 -1.07
CA ASP A 194 47.71 15.90 -1.27
C ASP A 194 48.62 16.03 -0.04
N CYS A 195 49.89 16.33 -0.29
CA CYS A 195 50.95 16.53 0.68
C CYS A 195 51.58 17.90 0.40
N TYR A 196 51.42 18.84 1.33
CA TYR A 196 51.80 20.25 1.15
C TYR A 196 51.24 20.86 -0.14
N GLY A 197 49.98 20.53 -0.46
CA GLY A 197 49.28 21.02 -1.65
C GLY A 197 49.74 20.40 -2.98
N LYS A 198 50.58 19.36 -2.94
CA LYS A 198 50.99 18.58 -4.13
C LYS A 198 50.45 17.16 -4.02
N ALA A 199 49.99 16.61 -5.14
CA ALA A 199 49.61 15.20 -5.22
C ALA A 199 50.70 14.29 -4.65
N GLN A 200 50.34 13.33 -3.79
CA GLN A 200 51.29 12.40 -3.16
C GLN A 200 52.16 11.64 -4.18
N ASP A 201 51.61 11.35 -5.37
CA ASP A 201 52.30 10.68 -6.47
C ASP A 201 53.01 11.64 -7.44
N SER A 202 53.03 12.96 -7.14
CA SER A 202 53.80 13.94 -7.91
C SER A 202 55.30 13.78 -7.68
N ILE A 203 56.09 13.83 -8.76
CA ILE A 203 57.56 13.86 -8.71
C ILE A 203 58.08 15.03 -7.87
N SER A 204 57.32 16.13 -7.80
CA SER A 204 57.72 17.35 -7.09
C SER A 204 57.34 17.36 -5.62
N VAL A 205 56.71 16.30 -5.10
CA VAL A 205 56.38 16.15 -3.68
C VAL A 205 57.67 16.01 -2.87
N CYS A 206 57.68 16.48 -1.62
CA CYS A 206 58.83 16.38 -0.72
C CYS A 206 60.14 16.92 -1.35
N SER A 207 60.03 18.06 -2.05
CA SER A 207 61.11 18.69 -2.84
C SER A 207 61.86 17.74 -3.78
N SER A 208 61.20 16.70 -4.30
CA SER A 208 61.80 15.61 -5.10
C SER A 208 62.90 14.81 -4.37
N ARG A 209 63.04 14.97 -3.05
CA ARG A 209 64.11 14.40 -2.20
C ARG A 209 63.56 13.60 -1.02
N GLY A 210 62.35 13.07 -1.18
CA GLY A 210 61.66 12.25 -0.20
C GLY A 210 60.40 11.66 -0.78
N PHE A 211 59.62 11.00 0.05
CA PHE A 211 58.27 10.55 -0.29
C PHE A 211 57.30 10.96 0.81
N CYS A 212 56.04 11.17 0.44
CA CYS A 212 55.03 11.52 1.43
C CYS A 212 54.47 10.26 2.10
N SER A 213 54.70 10.16 3.40
CA SER A 213 54.40 8.98 4.23
C SER A 213 53.01 9.04 4.87
N SER A 214 52.51 10.24 5.11
CA SER A 214 51.20 10.55 5.67
C SER A 214 50.87 12.02 5.37
N LEU A 215 49.68 12.48 5.71
CA LEU A 215 49.22 13.85 5.45
C LEU A 215 50.26 14.88 5.92
N ASP A 216 50.73 15.73 5.00
CA ASP A 216 51.75 16.75 5.25
C ASP A 216 52.99 16.22 6.00
N ASN A 217 53.44 15.00 5.69
CA ASN A 217 54.60 14.38 6.32
C ASN A 217 55.53 13.71 5.31
N CYS A 218 56.62 14.40 5.00
CA CYS A 218 57.67 13.94 4.13
C CYS A 218 58.70 13.11 4.89
N THR A 219 58.93 11.88 4.42
CA THR A 219 60.10 11.10 4.81
C THR A 219 61.22 11.43 3.82
N CYS A 220 62.24 12.16 4.30
CA CYS A 220 63.37 12.59 3.50
C CYS A 220 64.34 11.44 3.21
N GLN A 221 65.01 11.51 2.06
CA GLN A 221 66.18 10.67 1.77
C GLN A 221 67.35 11.02 2.70
N GLU A 222 68.29 10.09 2.87
CA GLU A 222 69.47 10.30 3.71
C GLU A 222 70.24 11.58 3.29
N GLY A 223 70.60 12.41 4.28
CA GLY A 223 71.26 13.70 4.06
C GLY A 223 70.34 14.88 3.75
N TYR A 224 69.03 14.67 3.61
CA TYR A 224 68.03 15.72 3.46
C TYR A 224 67.21 15.90 4.75
N TYR A 225 66.87 17.14 5.07
CA TYR A 225 66.10 17.51 6.25
C TYR A 225 65.10 18.59 5.89
N GLY A 226 63.90 18.54 6.47
CA GLY A 226 62.86 19.51 6.19
C GLY A 226 61.47 18.96 6.51
N LYS A 227 60.46 19.81 6.34
CA LYS A 227 59.06 19.42 6.41
C LYS A 227 58.43 19.21 5.04
N GLU A 228 58.91 19.94 4.01
CA GLU A 228 58.39 20.00 2.62
C GLU A 228 59.39 19.53 1.56
#